data_AF-A0A443RV91-F1
#
_entry.id   AF-A0A443RV91-F1
#
_cell.length_a   1.000
_cell.length_b   1.000
_cell.length_c   1.000
_cell.angle_alpha   90.00
_cell.angle_beta   90.00
_cell.angle_gamma   90.00
#
_symmetry.space_group_name_H-M   'P 1'
#
loop_
_entity.id
_entity.type
_entity.pdbx_description
1 polymer ?
#
loop_
_entity_poly.entity_id
_entity_poly.type
_entity_poly.pdbx_seq_one_letter_code
_entity_poly.pdbx_strand_id
1 'polypeptide(L)'
;MYITVKLAAHSHRQKLIQYRNKEYTTKEMEEQCYLNTETFFTVASNHVYVKNYFSNESLHELKDFVKHLKASLTLTLQNNEWMDDETKLKAQLKVL
;
A
#
# COMPACT_ATOMS: atom_id res chain seq x y z
N MET A 1 19.33 12.38 31.53
CA MET A 1 19.26 11.66 30.24
C MET A 1 19.39 10.13 30.37
N TYR A 2 20.15 9.59 31.32
CA TYR A 2 20.33 8.12 31.50
C TYR A 2 19.09 7.34 31.99
N ILE A 3 18.20 7.99 32.75
CA ILE A 3 17.02 7.34 33.35
C ILE A 3 15.95 7.02 32.29
N THR A 4 15.72 7.94 31.34
CA THR A 4 14.75 7.77 30.25
C THR A 4 15.14 6.66 29.28
N VAL A 5 16.43 6.50 28.99
CA VAL A 5 16.94 5.42 28.11
C VAL A 5 16.78 4.04 28.77
N LYS A 6 17.05 3.93 30.08
CA LYS A 6 16.83 2.68 30.83
C LYS A 6 15.35 2.29 30.92
N LEU A 7 14.46 3.27 31.13
CA LEU A 7 13.01 3.04 31.16
C LEU A 7 12.48 2.59 29.79
N ALA A 8 12.94 3.20 28.69
CA ALA A 8 12.57 2.79 27.34
C ALA A 8 13.06 1.37 27.01
N ALA A 9 14.30 1.03 27.37
CA ALA A 9 14.85 -0.32 27.18
C ALA A 9 14.08 -1.38 28.00
N HIS A 10 13.66 -1.05 29.23
CA HIS A 10 12.85 -1.94 30.05
C HIS A 10 11.44 -2.15 29.48
N SER A 11 10.78 -1.07 29.02
CA SER A 11 9.48 -1.14 28.33
C SER A 11 9.55 -2.00 27.06
N HIS A 12 10.60 -1.83 26.26
CA HIS A 12 10.80 -2.61 25.04
C HIS A 12 11.02 -4.10 25.34
N ARG A 13 11.80 -4.40 26.39
CA ARG A 13 12.02 -5.78 26.86
C ARG A 13 10.72 -6.45 27.32
N GLN A 14 9.85 -5.73 28.02
CA GLN A 14 8.55 -6.26 28.45
C GLN A 14 7.63 -6.55 27.26
N LYS A 15 7.60 -5.67 26.26
CA LYS A 15 6.87 -5.92 25.01
C LYS A 15 7.37 -7.17 24.30
N LEU A 16 8.69 -7.37 24.19
CA LEU A 16 9.26 -8.57 23.55
C LEU A 16 8.90 -9.87 24.29
N ILE A 17 8.84 -9.83 25.63
CA ILE A 17 8.40 -10.98 26.44
C ILE A 17 6.90 -11.25 26.23
N GLN A 18 6.08 -10.20 26.15
CA GLN A 18 4.66 -10.32 25.85
C GLN A 18 4.42 -10.90 24.44
N TYR A 19 5.18 -10.46 23.43
CA TYR A 19 5.12 -11.03 22.08
C TYR A 19 5.54 -12.50 22.06
N ARG A 20 6.58 -12.88 22.82
CA ARG A 20 7.06 -14.27 22.90
C ARG A 20 6.03 -15.20 23.55
N ASN A 21 5.32 -14.73 24.56
CA ASN A 21 4.39 -15.54 25.34
C ASN A 21 2.95 -15.40 24.88
N LYS A 22 2.69 -14.69 23.77
CA LYS A 22 1.34 -14.58 23.22
C LYS A 22 0.97 -15.94 22.63
N GLU A 23 0.00 -16.61 23.25
CA GLU A 23 -0.65 -17.75 22.62
C GLU A 23 -1.50 -17.25 21.47
N TYR A 24 -1.20 -17.76 20.28
CA TYR A 24 -1.97 -17.50 19.08
C TYR A 24 -2.93 -18.65 18.87
N THR A 25 -4.18 -18.34 18.51
CA THR A 25 -5.03 -19.33 17.86
C THR A 25 -4.42 -19.72 16.52
N THR A 26 -4.75 -20.92 16.00
CA THR A 26 -4.27 -21.37 14.68
C THR A 26 -4.51 -20.32 13.59
N LYS A 27 -5.69 -19.69 13.60
CA LYS A 27 -6.06 -18.67 12.63
C LYS A 27 -5.18 -17.42 12.74
N GLU A 28 -4.94 -16.92 13.95
CA GLU A 28 -4.06 -15.76 14.12
C GLU A 28 -2.62 -16.10 13.71
N MET A 29 -2.16 -17.32 13.97
CA MET A 29 -0.82 -17.76 13.54
C MET A 29 -0.72 -17.84 12.01
N GLU A 30 -1.73 -18.37 11.33
CA GLU A 30 -1.80 -18.37 9.86
C GLU A 30 -1.77 -16.96 9.28
N GLU A 31 -2.56 -16.04 9.84
CA GLU A 31 -2.57 -14.63 9.45
C GLU A 31 -1.19 -13.97 9.65
N GLN A 32 -0.53 -14.20 10.79
CA GLN A 32 0.81 -13.66 11.02
C GLN A 32 1.85 -14.24 10.06
N CYS A 33 1.81 -15.54 9.79
CA CYS A 33 2.69 -16.19 8.82
C CYS A 33 2.48 -15.63 7.41
N TYR A 34 1.22 -15.45 7.00
CA TYR A 34 0.88 -14.82 5.72
C TYR A 34 1.45 -13.40 5.63
N LEU A 35 1.16 -12.55 6.62
CA LEU A 35 1.60 -11.15 6.62
C LEU A 35 3.13 -11.03 6.60
N ASN A 36 3.83 -11.84 7.39
CA ASN A 36 5.29 -11.84 7.39
C ASN A 36 5.84 -12.30 6.04
N THR A 37 5.27 -13.36 5.47
CA THR A 37 5.68 -13.88 4.16
C THR A 37 5.42 -12.84 3.06
N GLU A 38 4.27 -12.18 3.08
CA GLU A 38 3.93 -11.11 2.15
C GLU A 38 4.91 -9.94 2.30
N THR A 39 5.27 -9.55 3.52
CA THR A 39 6.20 -8.43 3.78
C THR A 39 7.60 -8.71 3.21
N PHE A 40 8.12 -9.93 3.36
CA PHE A 40 9.47 -10.27 2.89
C PHE A 40 9.51 -10.69 1.41
N PHE A 41 8.43 -11.28 0.89
CA PHE A 41 8.38 -11.87 -0.45
C PHE A 41 7.34 -11.22 -1.36
N THR A 42 6.96 -9.97 -1.11
CA THR A 42 5.90 -9.24 -1.84
C THR A 42 6.01 -9.43 -3.35
N VAL A 43 7.21 -9.19 -3.91
CA VAL A 43 7.44 -9.26 -5.36
C VAL A 43 7.26 -10.68 -5.90
N ALA A 44 7.82 -11.67 -5.21
CA ALA A 44 7.74 -13.07 -5.63
C ALA A 44 6.29 -13.59 -5.55
N SER A 45 5.62 -13.33 -4.43
CA SER A 45 4.21 -13.69 -4.21
C SER A 45 3.30 -13.02 -5.25
N ASN A 46 3.50 -11.73 -5.51
CA ASN A 46 2.72 -11.01 -6.52
C ASN A 46 3.00 -11.51 -7.94
N HIS A 47 4.24 -11.85 -8.28
CA HIS A 47 4.56 -12.43 -9.59
C HIS A 47 3.83 -13.76 -9.80
N VAL A 48 3.86 -14.65 -8.81
CA VAL A 48 3.14 -15.93 -8.85
C VAL A 48 1.62 -15.70 -8.95
N TYR A 49 1.09 -14.74 -8.20
CA TYR A 49 -0.33 -14.40 -8.25
C TYR A 49 -0.73 -13.89 -9.64
N VAL A 50 -0.02 -12.91 -10.18
CA VAL A 50 -0.29 -12.33 -11.51
C VAL A 50 -0.21 -13.41 -12.58
N LYS A 51 0.84 -14.24 -12.56
CA LYS A 51 1.05 -15.29 -13.55
C LYS A 51 -0.08 -16.34 -13.58
N ASN A 52 -0.63 -16.70 -12.42
CA ASN A 52 -1.59 -17.80 -12.31
C ASN A 52 -3.05 -17.35 -12.30
N TYR A 53 -3.34 -16.13 -11.83
CA TYR A 53 -4.70 -15.67 -11.57
C TYR A 53 -5.08 -14.37 -12.27
N PHE A 54 -4.12 -13.60 -12.79
CA PHE A 54 -4.40 -12.33 -13.46
C PHE A 54 -4.31 -12.49 -14.98
N SER A 55 -5.47 -12.49 -15.65
CA SER A 55 -5.52 -12.68 -17.09
C SER A 55 -5.02 -11.45 -17.84
N ASN A 56 -4.50 -11.65 -19.05
CA ASN A 56 -4.12 -10.54 -19.94
C ASN A 56 -5.31 -9.64 -20.29
N GLU A 57 -6.52 -10.21 -20.33
CA GLU A 57 -7.77 -9.47 -20.56
C GLU A 57 -8.06 -8.53 -19.39
N SER A 58 -8.03 -9.02 -18.14
CA SER A 58 -8.21 -8.17 -16.96
C SER A 58 -7.14 -7.07 -16.85
N LEU A 59 -5.91 -7.35 -17.30
CA LEU A 59 -4.87 -6.32 -17.40
C LEU A 59 -5.21 -5.25 -18.45
N HIS A 60 -5.77 -5.66 -19.59
CA HIS A 60 -6.19 -4.74 -20.65
C HIS A 60 -7.36 -3.86 -20.18
N GLU A 61 -8.39 -4.47 -19.60
CA GLU A 61 -9.54 -3.76 -19.04
C GLU A 61 -9.12 -2.75 -17.96
N LEU A 62 -8.21 -3.12 -17.06
CA LEU A 62 -7.70 -2.22 -16.04
C LEU A 62 -6.93 -1.04 -16.66
N LYS A 63 -6.13 -1.28 -17.69
CA LYS A 63 -5.41 -0.21 -18.41
C LYS A 63 -6.39 0.76 -19.08
N ASP A 64 -7.43 0.24 -19.73
CA ASP A 64 -8.47 1.06 -20.35
C ASP A 64 -9.27 1.85 -19.32
N PHE A 65 -9.60 1.24 -18.18
CA PHE A 65 -10.25 1.93 -17.06
C PHE A 65 -9.39 3.09 -16.54
N VAL A 66 -8.11 2.87 -16.28
CA VAL A 66 -7.19 3.92 -15.82
C VAL A 66 -7.06 5.02 -16.88
N LYS A 67 -7.02 4.67 -18.16
CA LYS A 67 -7.00 5.63 -19.27
C LYS A 67 -8.25 6.53 -19.26
N HIS A 68 -9.44 5.94 -19.13
CA HIS A 68 -10.68 6.71 -19.05
C HIS A 68 -10.72 7.59 -17.80
N LEU A 69 -10.26 7.08 -16.65
CA LEU A 69 -10.18 7.86 -15.42
C LEU A 69 -9.26 9.08 -15.57
N LYS A 70 -8.08 8.91 -16.18
CA LYS A 70 -7.15 10.01 -16.48
C LYS A 70 -7.79 11.05 -17.42
N ALA A 71 -8.51 10.60 -18.45
CA ALA A 71 -9.20 11.49 -19.38
C ALA A 71 -10.31 12.29 -18.68
N SER A 72 -11.15 11.65 -17.87
CA SER A 72 -12.18 12.31 -17.07
C SER A 72 -11.58 13.34 -16.11
N LEU A 73 -10.50 12.98 -15.40
CA LEU A 73 -9.82 13.91 -14.50
C LEU A 73 -9.22 15.11 -15.25
N THR A 74 -8.66 14.90 -16.43
CA THR A 74 -8.12 15.97 -17.28
C THR A 74 -9.20 16.97 -17.67
N LEU A 75 -10.40 16.47 -18.04
CA LEU A 75 -11.56 17.30 -18.35
C LEU A 75 -12.06 18.07 -17.12
N THR A 76 -12.11 17.42 -15.95
CA THR A 76 -12.46 18.10 -14.70
C THR A 76 -11.48 19.22 -14.36
N LEU A 77 -10.18 19.01 -14.57
CA LEU A 77 -9.16 20.04 -14.37
C LEU A 77 -9.31 21.19 -15.37
N GLN A 78 -9.64 20.90 -16.63
CA GLN A 78 -9.89 21.92 -17.66
C GLN A 78 -11.08 22.82 -17.32
N ASN A 79 -12.19 22.19 -16.90
CA ASN A 79 -13.49 22.85 -16.82
C ASN A 79 -13.80 23.46 -15.45
N ASN A 80 -12.93 23.30 -14.44
CA ASN A 80 -13.19 23.90 -13.14
C ASN A 80 -13.00 25.43 -13.17
N GLU A 81 -13.80 26.15 -12.38
CA GLU A 81 -13.78 27.61 -12.33
C GLU A 81 -12.88 28.18 -11.23
N TRP A 82 -12.42 27.33 -10.30
CA TRP A 82 -11.71 27.77 -9.10
C TRP A 82 -10.19 27.78 -9.24
N MET A 83 -9.63 27.08 -10.24
CA MET A 83 -8.21 27.15 -10.58
C MET A 83 -7.98 28.16 -11.71
N ASP A 84 -6.88 28.91 -11.62
CA ASP A 84 -6.34 29.66 -12.74
C ASP A 84 -5.71 28.73 -13.79
N ASP A 85 -5.54 29.23 -15.02
CA ASP A 85 -5.07 28.44 -16.15
C ASP A 85 -3.65 27.89 -15.97
N GLU A 86 -2.76 28.59 -15.25
CA GLU A 86 -1.41 28.13 -14.96
C GLU A 86 -1.45 26.91 -14.01
N THR A 87 -2.30 26.99 -12.98
CA THR A 87 -2.53 25.89 -12.03
C THR A 87 -3.17 24.69 -12.73
N LYS A 88 -4.15 24.91 -13.62
CA LYS A 88 -4.76 23.83 -14.42
C LYS A 88 -3.72 23.09 -15.26
N LEU A 89 -2.87 23.83 -15.97
CA LEU A 89 -1.82 23.25 -16.80
C LEU A 89 -0.84 22.40 -15.97
N LYS A 90 -0.39 22.93 -14.82
CA LYS A 90 0.49 22.19 -13.89
C LYS A 90 -0.18 20.93 -13.32
N ALA A 91 -1.47 20.98 -13.05
CA ALA A 91 -2.22 19.82 -12.56
C ALA A 91 -2.34 18.75 -13.64
N GLN A 92 -2.62 19.12 -14.90
CA GLN A 92 -2.72 18.17 -16.02
C GLN A 92 -1.39 17.47 -16.32
N LEU A 93 -0.26 18.17 -16.22
CA LEU A 93 1.07 17.57 -16.37
C LEU A 93 1.37 16.46 -15.35
N LYS A 94 0.69 16.44 -14.20
CA LYS A 94 0.83 15.37 -13.19
C LYS A 94 -0.07 14.16 -13.45
N VAL A 95 -1.08 14.31 -14.29
CA VAL A 95 -2.02 13.24 -14.64
C VAL A 95 -1.49 12.38 -15.79
N LEU A 96 -0.72 13.00 -16.71
CA LEU A 96 0.00 12.34 -17.79
C LEU A 96 0.98 11.30 -17.22
#